data_AF-A0A2V8N819-F1
#
_entry.id   AF-A0A2V8N819-F1
#
_cell.length_a   1.000
_cell.length_b   1.000
_cell.length_c   1.000
_cell.angle_alpha   90.00
_cell.angle_beta   90.00
_cell.angle_gamma   90.00
#
_symmetry.space_group_name_H-M   'P 1'
#
loop_
_entity.id
_entity.type
_entity.pdbx_description
1 polymer ?
#
loop_
_entity_poly.entity_id
_entity_poly.type
_entity_poly.pdbx_seq_one_letter_code
_entity_poly.pdbx_strand_id
1 'polypeptide(L)'
;MNIYFFRFIIIICLFFTTVVAQNAPGSQPPLLGFDRDGSARERNLEKQFDSSINKNDLRDWMKRLAARPHHLGSAYDKENADFI
;
A
#
# COMPACT_ATOMS: atom_id res chain seq x y z
N MET A 1 -29.40 -37.30 -22.41
CA MET A 1 -28.72 -36.20 -21.70
C MET A 1 -29.70 -35.04 -21.61
N ASN A 2 -30.12 -34.63 -20.41
CA ASN A 2 -31.27 -33.73 -20.24
C ASN A 2 -30.89 -32.27 -20.58
N ILE A 3 -31.66 -31.57 -21.41
CA ILE A 3 -31.32 -30.23 -21.92
C ILE A 3 -31.11 -29.19 -20.80
N TYR A 4 -31.77 -29.41 -19.66
CA TYR A 4 -31.64 -28.60 -18.45
C TYR A 4 -30.27 -28.76 -17.76
N PHE A 5 -29.67 -29.95 -17.84
CA PHE A 5 -28.34 -30.22 -17.27
C PHE A 5 -27.24 -29.49 -18.06
N PHE A 6 -27.37 -29.46 -19.39
CA PHE A 6 -26.43 -28.73 -20.26
C PHE A 6 -26.52 -27.21 -20.06
N ARG A 7 -27.73 -26.66 -19.91
CA ARG A 7 -27.94 -25.23 -19.62
C ARG A 7 -27.39 -24.82 -18.26
N PHE A 8 -27.52 -25.68 -17.25
CA PHE A 8 -26.97 -25.45 -15.90
C PHE A 8 -25.44 -25.37 -15.91
N ILE A 9 -24.77 -26.27 -16.64
CA ILE A 9 -23.30 -26.25 -16.81
C ILE A 9 -22.84 -24.97 -17.51
N ILE A 10 -23.55 -24.52 -18.55
CA ILE A 10 -23.20 -23.28 -19.27
C ILE A 10 -23.31 -22.06 -18.34
N ILE A 11 -24.36 -21.97 -17.52
CA ILE A 11 -24.54 -20.85 -16.58
C ILE A 11 -23.44 -20.85 -15.51
N ILE A 12 -23.09 -22.02 -14.96
CA ILE A 12 -21.97 -22.12 -14.00
C ILE A 12 -20.65 -21.71 -14.65
N CYS A 13 -20.39 -22.14 -15.89
CA CYS A 13 -19.17 -21.79 -16.61
C CYS A 13 -19.09 -20.28 -16.89
N LEU A 14 -20.21 -19.64 -17.26
CA LEU A 14 -20.31 -18.18 -17.43
C LEU A 14 -20.17 -17.40 -16.11
N PHE A 15 -20.63 -17.95 -15.00
CA PHE A 15 -20.42 -17.35 -13.68
C PHE A 15 -18.96 -17.47 -13.24
N PHE A 16 -18.30 -18.59 -13.52
CA PHE A 16 -16.90 -18.79 -13.18
C PHE A 16 -15.96 -17.87 -13.96
N THR A 17 -16.23 -17.58 -15.23
CA THR A 17 -15.38 -16.69 -16.04
C THR A 17 -15.45 -15.22 -15.60
N THR A 18 -16.61 -14.76 -15.12
CA THR A 18 -16.76 -13.37 -14.65
C THR A 18 -16.05 -13.13 -13.31
N VAL A 19 -16.02 -14.10 -12.41
CA VAL A 19 -15.30 -14.00 -11.12
C VAL A 19 -13.79 -13.95 -11.30
N VAL A 20 -13.23 -14.70 -12.27
CA VAL A 20 -11.78 -14.66 -12.55
C VAL A 20 -11.38 -13.33 -13.19
N ALA A 21 -12.21 -12.73 -14.05
CA ALA A 21 -11.94 -11.45 -14.69
C ALA A 21 -11.87 -10.27 -13.70
N GLN A 22 -12.61 -10.33 -12.58
CA GLN A 22 -12.58 -9.29 -11.53
C GLN A 22 -11.28 -9.30 -10.70
N ASN A 23 -10.53 -10.40 -10.73
CA ASN A 23 -9.25 -10.54 -10.05
C ASN A 23 -8.05 -10.21 -10.94
N ALA A 24 -8.28 -9.84 -12.22
CA ALA A 24 -7.24 -9.25 -13.03
C ALA A 24 -6.80 -7.94 -12.34
N PRO A 25 -5.50 -7.69 -12.13
CA PRO A 25 -5.05 -6.41 -11.62
C PRO A 25 -5.59 -5.34 -12.57
N GLY A 26 -6.61 -4.60 -12.12
CA GLY A 26 -7.19 -3.52 -12.90
C GLY A 26 -6.05 -2.62 -13.35
N SER A 27 -5.99 -2.30 -14.64
CA SER A 27 -4.91 -1.50 -15.20
C SER A 27 -4.97 -0.11 -14.58
N GLN A 28 -4.32 0.06 -13.43
CA GLN A 28 -4.18 1.35 -12.79
C GLN A 28 -3.48 2.25 -13.80
N PRO A 29 -3.92 3.50 -13.96
CA PRO A 29 -3.21 4.47 -14.78
C PRO A 29 -1.73 4.50 -14.34
N PRO A 30 -0.80 4.66 -15.30
CA PRO A 30 0.59 4.92 -14.95
C PRO A 30 0.68 6.10 -13.99
N LEU A 31 1.58 6.00 -13.01
CA LEU A 31 1.93 7.10 -12.13
C LEU A 31 2.52 8.24 -12.97
N LEU A 32 2.29 9.48 -12.54
CA LEU A 32 2.85 10.64 -13.22
C LEU A 32 4.38 10.53 -13.27
N GLY A 33 4.96 10.61 -14.47
CA GLY A 33 6.41 10.47 -14.67
C GLY A 33 6.93 9.04 -14.79
N PHE A 34 6.07 8.02 -14.72
CA PHE A 34 6.45 6.62 -14.90
C PHE A 34 5.76 6.00 -16.13
N ASP A 35 6.45 5.05 -16.76
CA ASP A 35 5.80 4.12 -17.67
C ASP A 35 4.99 3.07 -16.88
N ARG A 36 4.32 2.15 -17.57
CA ARG A 36 3.47 1.13 -16.94
C ARG A 36 4.26 0.23 -15.98
N ASP A 37 5.43 -0.23 -16.41
CA ASP A 37 6.25 -1.17 -15.63
C ASP A 37 6.90 -0.47 -14.43
N GLY A 38 7.36 0.77 -14.61
CA GLY A 38 7.85 1.65 -13.55
C GLY A 38 6.77 1.93 -12.52
N SER A 39 5.54 2.18 -12.94
CA SER A 39 4.40 2.36 -12.03
C SER A 39 4.13 1.11 -11.20
N ALA A 40 4.27 -0.09 -11.79
CA ALA A 40 4.11 -1.34 -11.07
C ALA A 40 5.23 -1.56 -10.03
N ARG A 41 6.48 -1.23 -10.39
CA ARG A 41 7.61 -1.28 -9.46
C ARG A 41 7.45 -0.29 -8.31
N GLU A 42 7.06 0.94 -8.60
CA GLU A 42 6.88 1.99 -7.58
C GLU A 42 5.80 1.59 -6.56
N ARG A 43 4.62 1.16 -7.02
CA ARG A 43 3.56 0.68 -6.12
C ARG A 43 4.00 -0.49 -5.24
N ASN A 44 4.89 -1.35 -5.75
CA ASN A 44 5.42 -2.45 -4.95
C ASN A 44 6.43 -1.95 -3.90
N LEU A 45 7.22 -0.92 -4.21
CA LEU A 45 8.09 -0.26 -3.24
C LEU A 45 7.27 0.46 -2.17
N GLU A 46 6.25 1.24 -2.56
CA GLU A 46 5.30 1.89 -1.65
C GLU A 46 4.67 0.86 -0.71
N LYS A 47 4.16 -0.26 -1.23
CA LYS A 47 3.58 -1.33 -0.41
C LYS A 47 4.55 -1.91 0.60
N GLN A 48 5.81 -2.14 0.20
CA GLN A 48 6.85 -2.64 1.10
C GLN A 48 7.18 -1.60 2.18
N PHE A 49 7.30 -0.33 1.80
CA PHE A 49 7.54 0.76 2.72
C PHE A 49 6.40 0.90 3.73
N ASP A 50 5.15 0.95 3.28
CA ASP A 50 3.97 1.02 4.13
C ASP A 50 3.91 -0.13 5.14
N SER A 51 4.32 -1.34 4.73
CA SER A 51 4.37 -2.51 5.61
C SER A 51 5.39 -2.40 6.74
N SER A 52 6.39 -1.51 6.59
CA SER A 52 7.43 -1.26 7.60
C SER A 52 7.06 -0.15 8.59
N ILE A 53 6.01 0.64 8.31
CA ILE A 53 5.64 1.77 9.17
C ILE A 53 4.90 1.28 10.42
N ASN A 54 5.44 1.61 11.60
CA ASN A 54 4.81 1.37 12.89
C ASN A 54 4.26 2.67 13.50
N LYS A 55 2.94 2.73 13.69
CA LYS A 55 2.25 3.90 14.26
C LYS A 55 2.72 4.27 15.67
N ASN A 56 3.08 3.29 16.50
CA ASN A 56 3.53 3.56 17.86
C ASN A 56 4.90 4.24 17.86
N ASP A 57 5.81 3.79 16.99
CA ASP A 57 7.15 4.38 16.85
C ASP A 57 7.03 5.86 16.43
N LEU A 58 6.20 6.16 15.42
CA LEU A 58 5.92 7.54 15.00
C LEU A 58 5.40 8.42 16.15
N ARG A 59 4.45 7.91 16.94
CA ARG A 59 3.89 8.63 18.09
C ARG A 59 4.96 8.88 19.15
N ASP A 60 5.78 7.88 19.45
CA ASP A 60 6.72 7.92 20.55
C ASP A 60 7.94 8.79 20.19
N TRP A 61 8.39 8.77 18.92
CA TRP A 61 9.32 9.75 18.37
C TRP A 61 8.78 11.17 18.47
N MET A 62 7.53 11.41 18.06
CA MET A 62 6.93 12.75 18.14
C MET A 62 6.85 13.27 19.57
N LYS A 63 6.44 12.42 20.52
CA LYS A 63 6.43 12.76 21.95
C LYS A 63 7.82 13.15 22.44
N ARG A 64 8.87 12.43 22.04
CA ARG A 64 10.26 12.75 22.40
C ARG A 64 10.69 14.08 21.75
N LEU A 65 10.63 14.17 20.44
CA LEU A 65 11.18 15.29 19.68
C LEU A 65 10.50 16.63 20.01
N ALA A 66 9.20 16.60 20.34
CA ALA A 66 8.42 17.80 20.65
C ALA A 66 8.22 18.08 22.15
N ALA A 67 8.91 17.37 23.06
CA ALA A 67 8.62 17.47 24.49
C ALA A 67 8.93 18.84 25.12
N ARG A 68 9.85 19.62 24.53
CA ARG A 68 10.32 20.92 25.03
C ARG A 68 10.73 21.85 23.87
N PRO A 69 10.84 23.17 24.09
CA PRO A 69 11.42 24.08 23.11
C PRO A 69 12.83 23.62 22.69
N HIS A 70 13.04 23.49 21.38
CA HIS A 70 14.29 22.99 20.77
C HIS A 70 14.72 23.89 19.62
N HIS A 71 14.89 25.19 19.88
CA HIS A 71 15.51 26.07 18.90
C HIS A 71 16.99 25.70 18.72
N LEU A 72 17.55 26.03 17.55
CA LEU A 72 18.94 25.74 17.19
C LEU A 72 19.91 26.17 18.31
N GLY A 73 20.74 25.23 18.75
CA GLY A 73 21.77 25.44 19.77
C GLY A 73 21.28 25.35 21.22
N SER A 74 20.00 25.07 21.47
CA SER A 74 19.50 24.79 22.81
C SER A 74 19.95 23.42 23.33
N ALA A 75 19.90 23.21 24.64
CA ALA A 75 20.24 21.91 25.23
C ALA A 75 19.36 20.77 24.67
N TYR A 76 18.05 21.02 24.53
CA TYR A 76 17.13 20.01 24.03
C TYR A 76 17.24 19.78 22.50
N ASP A 77 17.69 20.79 21.75
CA ASP A 77 18.07 20.62 20.35
C ASP A 77 19.24 19.64 20.21
N LYS A 78 20.28 19.76 21.04
CA LYS A 78 21.37 18.78 21.09
C LYS A 78 20.89 17.38 21.50
N GLU A 79 20.03 17.27 22.51
CA GLU A 79 19.47 15.97 22.94
C GLU A 79 18.66 15.27 21.83
N ASN A 80 17.96 16.04 21.00
CA ASN A 80 17.24 15.52 19.83
C ASN A 80 18.19 15.14 18.70
N ALA A 81 19.22 15.95 18.44
CA ALA A 81 20.24 15.67 17.43
C ALA A 81 21.07 14.42 17.76
N ASP A 82 21.42 14.21 19.04
CA ASP A 82 22.16 13.02 19.47
C ASP A 82 21.30 11.74 19.43
N PHE A 83 19.97 11.88 19.33
CA PHE A 83 19.05 10.75 19.23
C PHE A 83 18.83 10.24 17.80
N ILE A 84 19.00 11.10 16.79
CA ILE A 84 18.75 10.82 15.36
C ILE A 84 20.08 10.57 14.65
#